data_AF-X1LT95-F1
#
_entry.id   AF-X1LT95-F1
#
_cell.length_a   1.000
_cell.length_b   1.000
_cell.length_c   1.000
_cell.angle_alpha   90.00
_cell.angle_beta   90.00
_cell.angle_gamma   90.00
#
_symmetry.space_group_name_H-M   'P 1'
#
loop_
_entity.id
_entity.type
_entity.pdbx_description
1 polymer ?
#
loop_
_entity_poly.entity_id
_entity_poly.type
_entity_poly.pdbx_seq_one_letter_code
_entity_poly.pdbx_strand_id
1 'polypeptide(L)'
;RPEFALLCGLPLLYRNSGALPEYCKGFGVMFDGVYDLREKLIEIIGEYDFLFDKMEHYPYKARNMCENYEKFILELLDNINLGNLLKRRFKYFLIYAKEIILGIKDIVLFKLKRY
;
A
#
# COMPACT_ATOMS: atom_id res chain seq x y z
N ARG A 1 11.99 -14.39 4.88
CA ARG A 1 11.03 -13.61 4.07
C ARG A 1 10.63 -14.50 2.89
N PRO A 2 9.37 -14.98 2.84
CA PRO A 2 8.90 -15.96 1.85
C PRO A 2 9.19 -15.56 0.40
N GLU A 3 9.12 -14.28 0.07
CA GLU A 3 9.34 -13.76 -1.29
C GLU A 3 10.66 -14.17 -1.95
N PHE A 4 11.74 -14.37 -1.17
CA PHE A 4 13.01 -14.84 -1.73
C PHE A 4 12.95 -16.28 -2.20
N ALA A 5 12.16 -17.13 -1.52
CA ALA A 5 11.97 -18.51 -1.95
C ALA A 5 11.18 -18.57 -3.27
N LEU A 6 10.18 -17.70 -3.45
CA LEU A 6 9.45 -17.57 -4.72
C LEU A 6 10.39 -17.14 -5.85
N LEU A 7 11.28 -16.19 -5.60
CA LEU A 7 12.26 -15.75 -6.60
C LEU A 7 13.29 -16.84 -6.95
N CYS A 8 13.50 -17.81 -6.05
CA CYS A 8 14.31 -19.00 -6.31
C CYS A 8 13.52 -20.15 -6.96
N GLY A 9 12.24 -19.94 -7.32
CA GLY A 9 11.42 -20.96 -7.97
C GLY A 9 10.85 -22.03 -7.04
N LEU A 10 10.79 -21.77 -5.73
CA LEU A 10 10.25 -22.72 -4.76
C LEU A 10 8.79 -22.38 -4.44
N PRO A 11 7.85 -23.32 -4.64
CA PRO A 11 6.49 -23.21 -4.12
C PRO A 11 6.46 -22.98 -2.61
N LEU A 12 5.49 -22.20 -2.15
CA LEU A 12 5.42 -21.80 -0.74
C LEU A 12 4.15 -22.24 -0.02
N LEU A 13 4.33 -22.74 1.20
CA LEU A 13 3.27 -22.81 2.19
C LEU A 13 3.31 -21.52 3.01
N TYR A 14 2.27 -20.69 2.93
CA TYR A 14 2.27 -19.35 3.52
C TYR A 14 1.03 -19.06 4.36
N ARG A 15 1.22 -18.28 5.42
CA ARG A 15 0.10 -17.88 6.29
C ARG A 15 -0.75 -16.81 5.60
N ASN A 16 -2.06 -16.88 5.77
CA ASN A 16 -2.98 -15.80 5.47
C ASN A 16 -2.67 -14.59 6.36
N SER A 17 -1.76 -13.74 5.90
CA SER A 17 -1.36 -12.53 6.63
C SER A 17 -1.16 -11.38 5.67
N GLY A 18 -1.95 -10.32 5.86
CA GLY A 18 -1.77 -9.00 5.25
C GLY A 18 -1.36 -9.06 3.78
N ALA A 19 -0.06 -8.85 3.54
CA ALA A 19 0.52 -8.69 2.20
C ALA A 19 0.91 -10.00 1.49
N LEU A 20 0.96 -11.15 2.16
CA LEU A 20 1.42 -12.41 1.55
C LEU A 20 0.43 -13.00 0.53
N PRO A 21 -0.90 -12.99 0.75
CA PRO A 21 -1.85 -13.46 -0.24
C PRO A 21 -1.68 -12.77 -1.60
N GLU A 22 -1.37 -11.48 -1.66
CA GLU A 22 -1.19 -10.75 -2.92
C GLU A 22 0.00 -11.27 -3.74
N TYR A 23 1.13 -11.56 -3.09
CA TYR A 23 2.35 -12.01 -3.76
C TYR A 23 2.42 -13.52 -3.98
N CYS A 24 1.78 -14.32 -3.14
CA CYS A 24 1.89 -15.78 -3.14
C CYS A 24 0.69 -16.49 -3.78
N LYS A 25 -0.44 -15.79 -4.00
CA LYS A 25 -1.66 -16.41 -4.52
C LYS A 25 -1.43 -17.06 -5.88
N GLY A 26 -1.70 -18.36 -5.92
CA GLY A 26 -1.55 -19.19 -7.11
C GLY A 26 -0.13 -19.71 -7.35
N PHE A 27 0.85 -19.38 -6.51
CA PHE A 27 2.23 -19.89 -6.56
C PHE A 27 2.61 -20.65 -5.29
N GLY A 28 1.62 -21.01 -4.48
CA GLY A 28 1.77 -21.65 -3.20
C GLY A 28 0.42 -21.93 -2.56
N VAL A 29 0.46 -22.59 -1.41
CA VAL A 29 -0.72 -22.99 -0.64
C VAL A 29 -0.83 -22.09 0.58
N MET A 30 -2.03 -21.55 0.81
CA MET A 30 -2.33 -20.69 1.95
C MET A 30 -2.89 -21.49 3.12
N PHE A 31 -2.49 -21.15 4.34
CA PHE A 31 -3.08 -21.65 5.59
C PHE A 31 -3.44 -20.51 6.53
N ASP A 32 -4.47 -20.68 7.35
CA ASP A 32 -4.98 -19.68 8.30
C ASP A 32 -4.37 -19.85 9.70
N GLY A 33 -4.10 -21.08 10.14
CA GLY A 33 -3.60 -21.35 11.48
C GLY A 33 -3.03 -22.75 11.68
N VAL A 34 -2.98 -23.20 12.93
CA VAL A 34 -2.40 -24.51 13.29
C VAL A 34 -3.33 -25.67 12.91
N TYR A 35 -4.64 -25.41 12.89
CA TYR A 35 -5.66 -26.43 12.66
C TYR A 35 -5.67 -26.96 11.22
N ASP A 36 -5.40 -26.09 10.25
CA ASP A 36 -5.38 -26.41 8.81
C ASP A 36 -3.95 -26.61 8.27
N LEU A 37 -2.91 -26.27 9.03
CA LEU A 37 -1.51 -26.41 8.63
C LEU A 37 -1.17 -27.81 8.10
N ARG A 38 -1.66 -28.87 8.76
CA ARG A 38 -1.39 -30.26 8.36
C ARG A 38 -2.00 -30.59 7.00
N GLU A 39 -3.25 -30.20 6.81
CA GLU A 39 -3.98 -30.43 5.57
C GLU A 39 -3.29 -29.70 4.42
N LYS A 40 -2.98 -28.42 4.63
CA LYS A 40 -2.28 -27.57 3.65
C LYS A 40 -0.85 -28.02 3.35
N LEU A 41 -0.17 -28.65 4.31
CA LEU A 41 1.13 -29.28 4.06
C LEU A 41 1.01 -30.51 3.16
N ILE A 42 -0.04 -31.31 3.31
CA ILE A 42 -0.27 -32.46 2.42
C ILE A 42 -0.65 -31.97 1.02
N GLU A 43 -1.48 -30.92 0.93
CA GLU A 43 -1.87 -30.27 -0.32
C GLU A 43 -0.65 -29.79 -1.12
N ILE A 44 0.27 -29.02 -0.50
CA ILE A 44 1.44 -28.50 -1.21
C ILE A 44 2.41 -29.59 -1.67
N ILE A 45 2.50 -30.71 -0.94
CA ILE A 45 3.32 -31.86 -1.35
C ILE A 45 2.68 -32.54 -2.57
N GLY A 46 1.36 -32.70 -2.58
CA GLY A 46 0.63 -33.30 -3.70
C GLY A 46 0.61 -32.44 -4.97
N GLU A 47 0.63 -31.12 -4.82
CA GLU A 47 0.62 -30.16 -5.93
C GLU A 47 2.02 -29.63 -6.30
N TYR A 48 3.09 -30.16 -5.70
CA TYR A 48 4.43 -29.58 -5.82
C TYR A 48 4.88 -29.38 -7.27
N ASP A 49 4.76 -30.41 -8.10
CA ASP A 49 5.21 -30.36 -9.51
C ASP A 49 4.43 -29.29 -10.30
N PHE A 50 3.11 -29.23 -10.11
CA PHE A 50 2.26 -28.23 -10.75
C PHE A 50 2.63 -26.80 -10.31
N LEU A 51 2.86 -26.61 -9.02
CA LEU A 51 3.24 -25.30 -8.48
C LEU A 51 4.63 -24.90 -8.96
N PHE A 52 5.58 -25.86 -9.03
CA PHE A 52 6.93 -25.64 -9.51
C PHE A 52 6.95 -25.18 -10.97
N ASP A 53 6.21 -25.84 -11.86
CA ASP A 53 6.09 -25.42 -13.27
C ASP A 53 5.51 -24.00 -13.40
N LYS A 54 4.55 -23.66 -12.53
CA LYS A 54 3.93 -22.34 -12.52
C LYS A 54 4.92 -21.24 -12.10
N MET A 55 5.96 -21.56 -11.32
CA MET A 55 6.96 -20.59 -10.87
C MET A 55 7.72 -19.92 -12.03
N GLU A 56 7.85 -20.59 -13.18
CA GLU A 56 8.46 -20.00 -14.37
C GLU A 56 7.77 -18.67 -14.77
N HIS A 57 6.46 -18.61 -14.55
CA HIS A 57 5.60 -17.50 -14.91
C HIS A 57 5.35 -16.51 -13.77
N TYR A 58 6.15 -16.56 -12.70
CA TYR A 58 6.00 -15.67 -11.55
C TYR A 58 6.21 -14.18 -11.94
N PRO A 59 5.19 -13.30 -11.77
CA PRO A 59 5.22 -11.95 -12.34
C PRO A 59 5.89 -10.90 -11.44
N TYR A 60 6.03 -11.17 -10.15
CA TYR A 60 6.48 -10.19 -9.16
C TYR A 60 8.01 -10.11 -9.06
N LYS A 61 8.65 -9.72 -10.17
CA LYS A 61 10.10 -9.50 -10.26
C LYS A 61 10.43 -8.04 -9.89
N ALA A 62 11.60 -7.82 -9.30
CA ALA A 62 12.06 -6.49 -8.89
C ALA A 62 12.02 -5.48 -10.04
N ARG A 63 12.42 -5.89 -11.25
CA ARG A 63 12.37 -5.08 -12.46
C ARG A 63 10.95 -4.55 -12.75
N ASN A 64 9.96 -5.44 -12.79
CA ASN A 64 8.57 -5.08 -13.05
C ASN A 64 8.03 -4.11 -11.99
N MET A 65 8.41 -4.31 -10.72
CA MET A 65 8.03 -3.38 -9.65
C MET A 65 8.65 -2.00 -9.85
N CYS A 66 9.96 -1.92 -10.14
CA CYS A 66 10.63 -0.66 -10.42
C CYS A 66 10.00 0.08 -11.60
N GLU A 67 9.73 -0.61 -12.70
CA GLU A 67 9.09 -0.05 -13.90
C GLU A 67 7.68 0.47 -13.58
N ASN A 68 6.89 -0.27 -12.79
CA ASN A 68 5.56 0.19 -12.36
C ASN A 68 5.63 1.41 -11.45
N TYR A 69 6.58 1.47 -10.51
CA TYR A 69 6.76 2.63 -9.65
C TYR A 69 7.21 3.85 -10.44
N GLU A 70 8.15 3.69 -11.36
CA GLU A 70 8.62 4.76 -12.23
C GLU A 70 7.45 5.34 -13.04
N LYS A 71 6.69 4.47 -13.72
CA LYS A 71 5.51 4.88 -14.48
C LYS A 71 4.51 5.63 -13.60
N PHE A 72 4.20 5.10 -12.41
CA PHE A 72 3.28 5.74 -11.48
C PHE A 72 3.77 7.13 -11.04
N ILE A 73 5.07 7.28 -10.76
CA ILE A 73 5.64 8.58 -10.40
C ILE A 73 5.53 9.56 -11.56
N LEU A 74 5.83 9.14 -12.78
CA LEU A 74 5.70 9.98 -13.98
C LEU A 74 4.23 10.40 -14.21
N GLU A 75 3.29 9.46 -14.10
CA GLU A 75 1.84 9.76 -14.18
C GLU A 75 1.41 10.75 -13.10
N LEU A 76 1.93 10.61 -11.88
CA LEU A 76 1.67 11.57 -10.82
C LEU A 76 2.20 12.96 -11.18
N LEU A 77 3.43 13.05 -11.69
CA LEU A 77 4.05 14.31 -12.11
C LEU A 77 3.27 14.98 -13.23
N ASP A 78 2.83 14.23 -14.24
CA ASP A 78 2.02 14.75 -15.35
C ASP A 78 0.64 15.23 -14.88
N ASN A 79 0.08 14.54 -13.88
CA ASN A 79 -1.18 14.93 -13.23
C ASN A 79 -1.00 16.01 -12.14
N ILE A 80 0.23 16.51 -11.90
CA ILE A 80 0.43 17.72 -11.09
C ILE A 80 -0.15 18.90 -11.85
N ASN A 81 -1.44 19.11 -11.66
CA ASN A 81 -2.14 20.25 -12.18
C ASN A 81 -1.75 21.47 -11.32
N LEU A 82 -0.90 22.36 -11.84
CA LEU A 82 -0.45 23.57 -11.14
C LEU A 82 -1.64 24.40 -10.58
N GLY A 83 -2.78 24.38 -11.28
CA GLY A 83 -4.02 24.99 -10.82
C GLY A 83 -4.57 24.39 -9.51
N ASN A 84 -4.42 23.08 -9.31
CA ASN A 84 -4.82 22.41 -8.05
C ASN A 84 -3.86 22.74 -6.90
N LEU A 85 -2.57 22.92 -7.17
CA LEU A 85 -1.61 23.35 -6.15
C LEU A 85 -1.91 24.77 -5.66
N LEU A 86 -2.20 25.70 -6.57
CA LEU A 86 -2.60 27.06 -6.22
C LEU A 86 -3.93 27.07 -5.46
N LYS A 87 -4.93 26.29 -5.90
CA LYS A 87 -6.20 26.15 -5.16
C LYS A 87 -6.00 25.61 -3.75
N ARG A 88 -5.13 24.60 -3.56
CA ARG A 88 -4.77 24.07 -2.23
C ARG A 88 -4.11 25.14 -1.38
N ARG A 89 -3.10 25.86 -1.91
CA ARG A 89 -2.41 26.95 -1.20
C ARG A 89 -3.37 28.08 -0.79
N PHE A 90 -4.26 28.51 -1.69
CA PHE A 90 -5.29 29.51 -1.40
C PHE A 90 -6.28 29.03 -0.33
N LYS A 91 -6.71 27.76 -0.37
CA LYS A 91 -7.59 27.18 0.66
C LYS A 91 -6.94 27.24 2.05
N TYR A 92 -5.68 26.84 2.18
CA TYR A 92 -4.95 26.93 3.44
C TYR A 92 -4.73 28.37 3.90
N PHE A 93 -4.45 29.28 2.97
CA PHE A 93 -4.36 30.70 3.25
C PHE A 93 -5.69 31.27 3.80
N LEU A 94 -6.84 30.90 3.21
CA LEU A 94 -8.15 31.32 3.69
C LEU A 94 -8.48 30.77 5.08
N ILE A 95 -8.08 29.53 5.38
CA ILE A 95 -8.21 28.94 6.72
C ILE A 95 -7.39 29.76 7.73
N TYR A 96 -6.13 30.02 7.42
CA TYR A 96 -5.24 30.79 8.29
C TYR A 96 -5.74 32.22 8.52
N ALA A 97 -6.22 32.90 7.47
CA ALA A 97 -6.80 34.23 7.59
C ALA A 97 -8.07 34.24 8.47
N LYS A 98 -8.92 33.21 8.36
CA LYS A 98 -10.09 33.05 9.25
C LYS A 98 -9.70 32.91 10.72
N GLU A 99 -8.70 32.09 11.03
CA GLU A 99 -8.18 31.91 12.38
C GLU A 99 -7.67 33.24 12.97
N ILE A 100 -6.94 34.03 12.18
CA ILE A 100 -6.48 35.36 12.61
C ILE A 100 -7.67 36.28 12.91
N ILE A 101 -8.67 36.32 12.03
CA ILE A 101 -9.86 37.17 12.23
C ILE A 101 -10.62 36.77 13.49
N LEU A 102 -10.77 35.47 13.77
CA LEU A 102 -11.38 34.96 14.99
C LEU A 102 -10.59 35.40 16.22
N GLY A 103 -9.26 35.23 16.22
CA GLY A 103 -8.40 35.68 17.32
C GLY A 103 -8.49 37.18 17.59
N ILE A 104 -8.52 38.02 16.54
CA ILE A 104 -8.70 39.47 16.69
C ILE A 104 -10.08 39.80 17.29
N LYS A 105 -11.14 39.12 16.81
CA LYS A 105 -12.49 39.29 17.36
C LYS A 105 -12.54 38.95 18.85
N ASP A 106 -11.91 37.85 19.25
CA ASP A 106 -11.86 37.43 20.65
C ASP A 106 -11.10 38.45 21.53
N ILE A 107 -10.00 39.01 21.04
CA ILE A 107 -9.25 40.07 21.73
C ILE A 107 -10.11 41.33 21.90
N VAL A 108 -10.83 41.74 20.86
CA VAL A 108 -11.72 42.92 20.90
C VAL A 108 -12.88 42.68 21.85
N LEU A 109 -13.50 41.50 21.80
CA LEU A 109 -14.60 41.10 22.69
C LEU A 109 -14.13 41.08 24.16
N PHE A 110 -12.94 40.56 24.42
CA PHE A 110 -12.33 40.57 25.74
C PHE A 110 -12.07 41.99 26.26
N LYS A 111 -11.62 42.91 25.40
CA LYS A 111 -11.45 44.33 25.76
C LYS A 111 -12.78 45.03 26.03
N LEU A 112 -13.81 44.77 25.23
CA LEU A 112 -15.15 45.33 25.40
C LEU A 112 -15.86 44.83 26.65
N LYS A 113 -15.63 43.58 27.07
CA LYS A 113 -16.23 42.98 28.27
C LYS A 113 -15.54 43.41 29.58
N ARG A 114 -14.41 44.12 29.48
CA ARG A 114 -13.58 44.59 30.62
C ARG A 114 -13.80 46.08 30.94
N TYR A 115 -14.54 46.80 30.09
CA TYR A 115 -15.15 48.11 30.37
C TYR A 115 -16.61 47.91 30.76
#